data_AF-A0A1M7D4Z8-F1
#
_entry.id   AF-A0A1M7D4Z8-F1
#
_cell.length_a   1.000
_cell.length_b   1.000
_cell.length_c   1.000
_cell.angle_alpha   90.00
_cell.angle_beta   90.00
_cell.angle_gamma   90.00
#
_symmetry.space_group_name_H-M   'P 1'
#
loop_
_entity.id
_entity.type
_entity.pdbx_description
1 polymer ?
#
loop_
_entity_poly.entity_id
_entity_poly.type
_entity_poly.pdbx_seq_one_letter_code
_entity_poly.pdbx_strand_id
1 'polypeptide(L)'
;MKFTKLALLTLPFAFWACDGSSSGTGSLGASSTMGGYYGELVHERSATLDDFLNKECKVYATDSKVVFVGTASAEGMDPYISFSEIDISGKMKLRDEFHTTEPLFEEVIQGQCAVIKQSYSSLDNPHVSCSDTAIIATAESNVKRTLDEIKTYVNNVCDNYIKQVESGSYEKAQSCTVDYAGNIAYLSALYASKAATVKATYLEGGMVLWEETYVGVDSDLFLQACESHRGKEGISNVSCEGNTLTYTETGIDVTFEKFISALNFSCFVVRHGLIPLENMMFEE
;
A
#
# COMPACT_ATOMS: atom_id res chain seq x y z
N MET A 1 -0.83 2.22 16.24
CA MET A 1 -0.96 1.30 15.08
C MET A 1 -0.95 2.09 13.78
N LYS A 2 0.21 2.24 13.14
CA LYS A 2 0.26 2.90 11.83
C LYS A 2 -0.42 2.06 10.76
N PHE A 3 -1.52 2.57 10.19
CA PHE A 3 -2.35 1.92 9.15
C PHE A 3 -1.64 1.68 7.80
N THR A 4 -0.32 1.81 7.79
CA THR A 4 0.52 2.21 6.66
C THR A 4 1.38 1.09 6.11
N LYS A 5 1.33 -0.10 6.71
CA LYS A 5 1.88 -1.29 6.05
C LYS A 5 0.91 -1.88 5.03
N LEU A 6 -0.01 -1.06 4.52
CA LEU A 6 -0.73 -1.32 3.29
C LEU A 6 0.22 -1.17 2.10
N ALA A 7 1.09 -2.16 1.97
CA ALA A 7 1.89 -2.44 0.78
C ALA A 7 1.01 -2.89 -0.40
N LEU A 8 -0.21 -2.36 -0.53
CA LEU A 8 -0.95 -2.50 -1.75
C LEU A 8 -0.33 -1.50 -2.74
N LEU A 9 0.71 -1.98 -3.42
CA LEU A 9 1.12 -1.65 -4.80
C LEU A 9 2.20 -0.56 -4.93
N THR A 10 3.43 -0.90 -4.59
CA THR A 10 4.57 -0.21 -5.19
C THR A 10 4.67 -0.65 -6.66
N LEU A 11 4.54 0.30 -7.58
CA LEU A 11 4.74 0.07 -9.01
C LEU A 11 6.23 0.25 -9.32
N PRO A 12 6.92 -0.79 -9.79
CA PRO A 12 8.37 -0.81 -9.86
C PRO A 12 8.93 -0.12 -11.12
N PHE A 13 8.27 0.89 -11.70
CA PHE A 13 8.69 1.48 -12.99
C PHE A 13 10.15 1.98 -12.96
N ALA A 14 10.60 2.46 -11.80
CA ALA A 14 11.98 2.91 -11.61
C ALA A 14 13.03 1.78 -11.68
N PHE A 15 12.64 0.52 -11.43
CA PHE A 15 13.53 -0.64 -11.55
C PHE A 15 13.82 -1.02 -13.01
N TRP A 16 12.97 -0.60 -13.96
CA TRP A 16 13.14 -0.93 -15.39
C TRP A 16 14.07 0.05 -16.13
N ALA A 17 14.34 1.20 -15.52
CA ALA A 17 15.37 2.15 -15.94
C ALA A 17 16.78 1.72 -15.50
N CYS A 18 16.89 0.72 -14.62
CA CYS A 18 18.12 0.04 -14.21
C CYS A 18 18.18 -1.35 -14.88
N ASP A 19 19.36 -1.83 -15.26
CA ASP A 19 19.49 -3.09 -16.00
C ASP A 19 18.95 -4.30 -15.21
N GLY A 20 17.79 -4.81 -15.62
CA GLY A 20 17.17 -6.03 -15.09
C GLY A 20 16.10 -6.60 -16.03
N SER A 21 16.42 -7.68 -16.75
CA SER A 21 15.54 -8.50 -17.60
C SER A 21 14.60 -9.39 -16.75
N SER A 22 13.32 -9.65 -17.08
CA SER A 22 12.85 -10.54 -18.17
C SER A 22 11.30 -10.69 -18.09
N SER A 23 10.61 -10.66 -19.24
CA SER A 23 9.89 -11.73 -19.97
C SER A 23 8.38 -11.84 -19.67
N GLY A 24 7.57 -11.94 -20.74
CA GLY A 24 6.09 -11.97 -20.70
C GLY A 24 5.49 -13.02 -21.64
N THR A 25 4.17 -13.21 -21.54
CA THR A 25 3.30 -13.92 -22.52
C THR A 25 1.85 -13.39 -22.43
N GLY A 26 1.21 -13.14 -23.60
CA GLY A 26 -0.09 -12.45 -23.82
C GLY A 26 -1.38 -13.16 -23.33
N SER A 27 -2.63 -12.76 -23.62
CA SER A 27 -3.24 -11.97 -24.71
C SER A 27 -4.69 -11.49 -24.36
N LEU A 28 -5.01 -10.24 -24.74
CA LEU A 28 -6.23 -9.56 -25.29
C LEU A 28 -7.69 -9.77 -24.78
N GLY A 29 -8.37 -8.62 -24.55
CA GLY A 29 -9.83 -8.41 -24.65
C GLY A 29 -10.28 -7.02 -24.16
N ALA A 30 -10.90 -6.19 -25.02
CA ALA A 30 -11.28 -4.76 -24.87
C ALA A 30 -12.46 -4.50 -23.87
N SER A 31 -12.88 -3.29 -23.43
CA SER A 31 -13.00 -1.96 -24.08
C SER A 31 -13.45 -0.85 -23.08
N SER A 32 -12.88 0.36 -23.25
CA SER A 32 -13.42 1.74 -23.13
C SER A 32 -14.03 2.28 -21.82
N THR A 33 -13.44 3.35 -21.24
CA THR A 33 -13.65 4.78 -21.62
C THR A 33 -12.77 5.72 -20.76
N MET A 34 -11.60 6.11 -21.27
CA MET A 34 -10.82 7.32 -20.90
C MET A 34 -9.74 7.69 -21.97
N GLY A 35 -9.75 7.03 -23.14
CA GLY A 35 -8.65 7.02 -24.13
C GLY A 35 -8.44 8.31 -24.97
N GLY A 36 -9.01 9.45 -24.57
CA GLY A 36 -8.81 10.71 -25.29
C GLY A 36 -7.52 11.45 -24.93
N TYR A 37 -7.03 11.28 -23.69
CA TYR A 37 -5.92 12.09 -23.14
C TYR A 37 -4.58 11.36 -23.08
N TYR A 38 -4.59 10.02 -23.04
CA TYR A 38 -3.41 9.19 -22.77
C TYR A 38 -3.01 8.26 -23.93
N GLY A 39 -3.80 8.22 -25.01
CA GLY A 39 -3.65 7.27 -26.11
C GLY A 39 -4.71 6.17 -26.09
N GLU A 40 -4.52 5.16 -26.93
CA GLU A 40 -5.42 4.01 -27.03
C GLU A 40 -5.26 3.09 -25.82
N LEU A 41 -6.37 2.61 -25.24
CA LEU A 41 -6.33 1.60 -24.19
C LEU A 41 -5.86 0.27 -24.78
N VAL A 42 -4.71 -0.22 -24.33
CA VAL A 42 -4.07 -1.45 -24.85
C VAL A 42 -4.13 -2.62 -23.88
N HIS A 43 -4.33 -2.37 -22.59
CA HIS A 43 -4.44 -3.41 -21.57
C HIS A 43 -5.25 -2.91 -20.37
N GLU A 44 -6.07 -3.78 -19.79
CA GLU A 44 -6.89 -3.48 -18.63
C GLU A 44 -7.04 -4.74 -17.77
N ARG A 45 -7.04 -4.53 -16.46
CA ARG A 45 -7.38 -5.54 -15.47
C ARG A 45 -8.12 -4.89 -14.32
N SER A 46 -9.02 -5.64 -13.71
CA SER A 46 -9.67 -5.25 -12.46
C SER A 46 -9.88 -6.47 -11.57
N ALA A 47 -9.92 -6.23 -10.26
CA ALA A 47 -10.33 -7.21 -9.29
C ALA A 47 -11.13 -6.52 -8.19
N THR A 48 -12.18 -7.21 -7.75
CA THR A 48 -12.99 -6.85 -6.59
C THR A 48 -12.84 -7.96 -5.57
N LEU A 49 -12.48 -7.60 -4.35
CA LEU A 49 -12.26 -8.54 -3.26
C LEU A 49 -13.30 -8.29 -2.16
N ASP A 50 -14.18 -9.28 -1.98
CA ASP A 50 -15.32 -9.29 -1.05
C ASP A 50 -16.20 -8.02 -1.12
N ASP A 51 -16.39 -7.46 -2.32
CA ASP A 51 -17.10 -6.20 -2.61
C ASP A 51 -16.59 -4.97 -1.84
N PHE A 52 -15.48 -5.13 -1.11
CA PHE A 52 -14.94 -4.14 -0.19
C PHE A 52 -13.76 -3.40 -0.80
N LEU A 53 -12.81 -4.11 -1.43
CA LEU A 53 -11.66 -3.51 -2.11
C LEU A 53 -11.78 -3.70 -3.61
N ASN A 54 -11.82 -2.59 -4.33
CA ASN A 54 -11.80 -2.55 -5.78
C ASN A 54 -10.44 -2.06 -6.26
N LYS A 55 -9.84 -2.81 -7.18
CA LYS A 55 -8.64 -2.40 -7.88
C LYS A 55 -8.83 -2.46 -9.37
N GLU A 56 -8.26 -1.47 -10.02
CA GLU A 56 -8.25 -1.38 -11.47
C GLU A 56 -6.87 -0.94 -11.93
N CYS A 57 -6.40 -1.48 -13.05
CA CYS A 57 -5.29 -0.91 -13.78
C CYS A 57 -5.61 -0.85 -15.27
N LYS A 58 -5.26 0.28 -15.87
CA LYS A 58 -5.42 0.57 -17.29
C LYS A 58 -4.09 1.01 -17.87
N VAL A 59 -3.74 0.46 -19.03
CA VAL A 59 -2.55 0.81 -19.79
C VAL A 59 -2.96 1.42 -21.11
N TYR A 60 -2.52 2.64 -21.36
CA TYR A 60 -2.72 3.36 -22.60
C TYR A 60 -1.41 3.46 -23.37
N ALA A 61 -1.48 3.54 -24.68
CA ALA A 61 -0.31 3.79 -25.50
C ALA A 61 -0.61 4.68 -26.71
N THR A 62 0.40 5.44 -27.13
CA THR A 62 0.46 6.10 -28.43
C THR A 62 1.53 5.43 -29.30
N ASP A 63 1.99 6.11 -30.35
CA ASP A 63 3.16 5.73 -31.15
C ASP A 63 4.51 5.91 -30.43
N SER A 64 4.53 6.65 -29.32
CA SER A 64 5.75 7.10 -28.66
C SER A 64 5.68 7.10 -27.13
N LYS A 65 4.53 6.72 -26.57
CA LYS A 65 4.24 6.84 -25.14
C LYS A 65 3.48 5.63 -24.62
N VAL A 66 3.75 5.22 -23.39
CA VAL A 66 2.95 4.25 -22.63
C VAL A 66 2.60 4.85 -21.28
N VAL A 67 1.34 4.76 -20.89
CA VAL A 67 0.80 5.29 -19.64
C VAL A 67 0.14 4.16 -18.87
N PHE A 68 0.48 4.03 -17.60
CA PHE A 68 -0.21 3.19 -16.62
C PHE A 68 -1.06 4.08 -15.71
N VAL A 69 -2.29 3.68 -15.44
CA VAL A 69 -3.15 4.26 -14.42
C VAL A 69 -3.67 3.12 -13.55
N GLY A 70 -3.31 3.14 -12.27
CA GLY A 70 -3.79 2.21 -11.26
C GLY A 70 -4.69 2.94 -10.27
N THR A 71 -5.81 2.33 -9.90
CA THR A 71 -6.69 2.84 -8.86
C THR A 71 -7.00 1.74 -7.86
N ALA A 72 -6.95 2.08 -6.58
CA ALA A 72 -7.42 1.24 -5.50
C ALA A 72 -8.44 2.04 -4.69
N SER A 73 -9.61 1.48 -4.48
CA SER A 73 -10.69 2.10 -3.72
C SER A 73 -11.30 1.09 -2.77
N ALA A 74 -11.69 1.54 -1.58
CA ALA A 74 -12.40 0.73 -0.62
C ALA A 74 -13.63 1.48 -0.10
N GLU A 75 -14.64 0.76 0.39
CA GLU A 75 -15.81 1.39 0.98
C GLU A 75 -15.42 2.33 2.13
N GLY A 76 -15.91 3.57 2.09
CA GLY A 76 -15.64 4.57 3.13
C GLY A 76 -14.25 5.21 3.08
N MET A 77 -13.47 4.97 2.02
CA MET A 77 -12.12 5.55 1.82
C MET A 77 -12.02 6.22 0.45
N ASP A 78 -11.37 7.38 0.39
CA ASP A 78 -10.98 7.99 -0.88
C ASP A 78 -9.99 7.09 -1.64
N PRO A 79 -10.06 7.07 -2.98
CA PRO A 79 -9.23 6.20 -3.80
C PRO A 79 -7.76 6.62 -3.76
N TYR A 80 -6.88 5.63 -3.70
CA TYR A 80 -5.47 5.78 -4.04
C TYR A 80 -5.29 5.67 -5.55
N ILE A 81 -4.66 6.68 -6.15
CA ILE A 81 -4.39 6.73 -7.59
C ILE A 81 -2.89 6.71 -7.81
N SER A 82 -2.45 5.82 -8.69
CA SER A 82 -1.10 5.81 -9.24
C SER A 82 -1.13 6.03 -10.74
N PHE A 83 -0.21 6.86 -11.21
CA PHE A 83 0.00 7.20 -12.59
C PHE A 83 1.47 7.04 -12.92
N SER A 84 1.77 6.36 -14.02
CA SER A 84 3.14 6.25 -14.53
C SER A 84 3.15 6.43 -16.04
N GLU A 85 4.15 7.14 -16.54
CA GLU A 85 4.27 7.51 -17.94
C GLU A 85 5.71 7.33 -18.40
N ILE A 86 5.86 6.66 -19.55
CA ILE A 86 7.13 6.48 -20.24
C ILE A 86 6.98 7.02 -21.66
N ASP A 87 7.70 8.09 -21.99
CA ASP A 87 7.70 8.75 -23.30
C ASP A 87 9.07 8.58 -23.98
N ILE A 88 9.08 8.04 -25.20
CA ILE A 88 10.26 7.78 -26.03
C ILE A 88 10.30 8.63 -27.32
N SER A 89 9.52 9.71 -27.41
CA SER A 89 9.54 10.66 -28.54
C SER A 89 10.89 11.35 -28.75
N GLY A 90 11.78 11.29 -27.76
CA GLY A 90 13.18 11.72 -27.84
C GLY A 90 14.06 10.85 -26.95
N LYS A 91 14.72 11.46 -25.97
CA LYS A 91 15.29 10.70 -24.84
C LYS A 91 14.15 10.14 -23.99
N MET A 92 14.33 8.96 -23.40
CA MET A 92 13.29 8.33 -22.59
C MET A 92 12.99 9.21 -21.37
N LYS A 93 11.76 9.70 -21.27
CA LYS A 93 11.26 10.49 -20.14
C LYS A 93 10.35 9.62 -19.29
N LEU A 94 10.53 9.72 -17.98
CA LEU A 94 9.75 9.02 -16.98
C LEU A 94 8.98 10.05 -16.17
N ARG A 95 7.71 9.78 -15.89
CA ARG A 95 6.88 10.55 -14.97
C ARG A 95 6.06 9.59 -14.13
N ASP A 96 6.20 9.69 -12.82
CA ASP A 96 5.40 8.93 -11.85
C ASP A 96 4.64 9.92 -10.97
N GLU A 97 3.37 9.63 -10.72
CA GLU A 97 2.55 10.35 -9.76
C GLU A 97 1.74 9.40 -8.90
N PHE A 98 1.63 9.76 -7.64
CA PHE A 98 0.85 9.04 -6.65
C PHE A 98 0.03 10.06 -5.89
N HIS A 99 -1.27 9.82 -5.75
CA HIS A 99 -2.21 10.75 -5.13
C HIS A 99 -3.17 10.02 -4.21
N THR A 100 -3.39 10.59 -3.02
CA THR A 100 -4.36 10.15 -2.03
C THR A 100 -4.81 11.33 -1.17
N THR A 101 -6.07 11.34 -0.77
CA THR A 101 -6.59 12.29 0.24
C THR A 101 -6.83 11.62 1.58
N GLU A 102 -6.68 10.30 1.69
CA GLU A 102 -6.77 9.59 2.96
C GLU A 102 -5.45 9.69 3.75
N PRO A 103 -5.48 10.26 4.98
CA PRO A 103 -4.31 10.31 5.87
C PRO A 103 -3.74 8.92 6.19
N LEU A 104 -4.57 7.88 6.08
CA LEU A 104 -4.17 6.48 6.31
C LEU A 104 -3.07 6.01 5.35
N PHE A 105 -2.91 6.67 4.19
CA PHE A 105 -1.85 6.37 3.22
C PHE A 105 -0.64 7.30 3.34
N GLU A 106 -0.59 8.23 4.30
CA GLU A 106 0.50 9.21 4.41
C GLU A 106 1.88 8.55 4.50
N GLU A 107 2.07 7.57 5.39
CA GLU A 107 3.40 6.94 5.49
C GLU A 107 3.68 5.99 4.32
N VAL A 108 2.65 5.50 3.62
CA VAL A 108 2.82 4.79 2.34
C VAL A 108 3.40 5.76 1.32
N ILE A 109 2.84 6.97 1.23
CA ILE A 109 3.32 8.04 0.37
C ILE A 109 4.75 8.46 0.76
N GLN A 110 5.06 8.60 2.05
CA GLN A 110 6.41 8.94 2.51
C GLN A 110 7.43 7.81 2.23
N GLY A 111 7.05 6.55 2.45
CA GLY A 111 7.87 5.38 2.13
C GLY A 111 8.12 5.23 0.63
N GLN A 112 7.08 5.38 -0.19
CA GLN A 112 7.19 5.40 -1.65
C GLN A 112 8.05 6.56 -2.14
N CYS A 113 7.93 7.73 -1.52
CA CYS A 113 8.76 8.88 -1.84
C CYS A 113 10.25 8.56 -1.66
N ALA A 114 10.64 7.90 -0.57
CA ALA A 114 12.02 7.49 -0.34
C ALA A 114 12.52 6.52 -1.43
N VAL A 115 11.71 5.51 -1.77
CA VAL A 115 12.03 4.54 -2.84
C VAL A 115 12.19 5.23 -4.20
N ILE A 116 11.31 6.16 -4.54
CA ILE A 116 11.35 6.89 -5.81
C ILE A 116 12.57 7.81 -5.86
N LYS A 117 12.84 8.56 -4.78
CA LYS A 117 14.05 9.39 -4.67
C LYS A 117 15.31 8.57 -4.90
N GLN A 118 15.41 7.39 -4.26
CA GLN A 118 16.55 6.51 -4.44
C GLN A 118 16.64 6.01 -5.88
N SER A 119 15.52 5.55 -6.45
CA SER A 119 15.50 4.93 -7.77
C SER A 119 15.75 5.95 -8.90
N TYR A 120 15.34 7.20 -8.72
CA TYR A 120 15.55 8.29 -9.67
C TYR A 120 16.93 8.94 -9.52
N SER A 121 17.65 8.70 -8.41
CA SER A 121 18.92 9.37 -8.10
C SER A 121 20.04 9.13 -9.11
N SER A 122 20.00 8.00 -9.83
CA SER A 122 20.97 7.62 -10.87
C SER A 122 20.57 8.06 -12.28
N LEU A 123 19.39 8.67 -12.43
CA LEU A 123 18.85 9.10 -13.71
C LEU A 123 19.24 10.54 -14.03
N ASP A 124 19.04 10.94 -15.28
CA ASP A 124 19.32 12.31 -15.71
C ASP A 124 18.15 13.23 -15.36
N ASN A 125 18.47 14.46 -14.96
CA ASN A 125 17.49 15.50 -14.60
C ASN A 125 16.38 15.03 -13.63
N PRO A 126 16.71 14.35 -12.51
CA PRO A 126 15.70 13.85 -11.61
C PRO A 126 15.06 15.00 -10.83
N HIS A 127 13.73 15.00 -10.79
CA HIS A 127 12.94 15.87 -9.94
C HIS A 127 11.93 15.02 -9.20
N VAL A 128 11.97 15.06 -7.87
CA VAL A 128 11.03 14.32 -7.01
C VAL A 128 10.50 15.28 -5.95
N SER A 129 9.20 15.53 -6.00
CA SER A 129 8.44 16.29 -5.01
C SER A 129 7.57 15.34 -4.21
N CYS A 130 7.55 15.51 -2.90
CA CYS A 130 6.76 14.69 -1.99
C CYS A 130 6.02 15.59 -1.00
N SER A 131 4.80 15.18 -0.71
CA SER A 131 3.92 15.73 0.32
C SER A 131 3.19 14.57 0.98
N ASP A 132 2.40 14.84 2.01
CA ASP A 132 1.67 13.80 2.74
C ASP A 132 0.56 13.13 1.91
N THR A 133 0.15 13.78 0.82
CA THR A 133 -0.97 13.36 -0.05
C THR A 133 -0.54 13.03 -1.47
N ALA A 134 0.67 13.41 -1.87
CA ALA A 134 1.11 13.23 -3.24
C ALA A 134 2.62 13.09 -3.41
N ILE A 135 3.00 12.29 -4.40
CA ILE A 135 4.35 12.21 -4.95
C ILE A 135 4.27 12.58 -6.42
N ILE A 136 5.17 13.45 -6.86
CA ILE A 136 5.33 13.78 -8.28
C ILE A 136 6.81 13.63 -8.60
N ALA A 137 7.13 12.73 -9.52
CA ALA A 137 8.48 12.44 -9.93
C ALA A 137 8.63 12.49 -11.45
N THR A 138 9.74 13.06 -11.91
CA THR A 138 10.14 13.05 -13.33
C THR A 138 11.63 12.81 -13.44
N ALA A 139 12.05 12.08 -14.46
CA ALA A 139 13.46 11.91 -14.80
C ALA A 139 13.60 11.57 -16.29
N GLU A 140 14.85 11.54 -16.74
CA GLU A 140 15.21 11.07 -18.07
C GLU A 140 16.23 9.94 -17.99
N SER A 141 16.22 9.07 -18.99
CA SER A 141 17.19 7.98 -19.11
C SER A 141 17.74 7.90 -20.52
N ASN A 142 19.03 7.59 -20.63
CA ASN A 142 19.69 7.30 -21.91
C ASN A 142 19.45 5.86 -22.39
N VAL A 143 18.79 5.03 -21.57
CA VAL A 143 18.42 3.66 -21.94
C VAL A 143 17.46 3.71 -23.11
N LYS A 144 17.78 2.95 -24.16
CA LYS A 144 16.94 2.82 -25.35
C LYS A 144 16.09 1.56 -25.23
N ARG A 145 14.78 1.73 -25.25
CA ARG A 145 13.79 0.65 -25.32
C ARG A 145 12.85 0.92 -26.48
N THR A 146 12.38 -0.14 -27.11
CA THR A 146 11.29 -0.07 -28.07
C THR A 146 9.96 0.12 -27.34
N LEU A 147 8.98 0.67 -28.06
CA LEU A 147 7.63 0.84 -27.51
C LEU A 147 7.01 -0.50 -27.09
N ASP A 148 7.26 -1.58 -27.83
CA ASP A 148 6.70 -2.90 -27.54
C ASP A 148 7.31 -3.53 -26.28
N GLU A 149 8.60 -3.29 -26.03
CA GLU A 149 9.24 -3.69 -24.76
C GLU A 149 8.60 -2.94 -23.59
N ILE A 150 8.39 -1.63 -23.73
CA ILE A 150 7.75 -0.80 -22.70
C ILE A 150 6.32 -1.26 -22.43
N LYS A 151 5.52 -1.46 -23.50
CA LYS A 151 4.14 -1.97 -23.39
C LYS A 151 4.09 -3.30 -22.66
N THR A 152 4.96 -4.25 -23.04
CA THR A 152 5.01 -5.57 -22.41
C THR A 152 5.33 -5.46 -20.92
N TYR A 153 6.31 -4.64 -20.57
CA TYR A 153 6.66 -4.40 -19.17
C TYR A 153 5.50 -3.78 -18.39
N VAL A 154 4.90 -2.71 -18.90
CA VAL A 154 3.80 -1.99 -18.24
C VAL A 154 2.56 -2.90 -18.09
N ASN A 155 2.26 -3.72 -19.09
CA ASN A 155 1.18 -4.71 -19.01
C ASN A 155 1.43 -5.75 -17.92
N ASN A 156 2.67 -6.26 -17.81
CA ASN A 156 3.04 -7.19 -16.73
C ASN A 156 2.94 -6.53 -15.35
N VAL A 157 3.28 -5.23 -15.26
CA VAL A 157 3.10 -4.47 -14.03
C VAL A 157 1.63 -4.37 -13.64
N CYS A 158 0.73 -4.10 -14.59
CA CYS A 158 -0.72 -4.12 -14.39
C CYS A 158 -1.24 -5.52 -13.98
N ASP A 159 -0.77 -6.58 -14.62
CA ASP A 159 -1.14 -7.95 -14.24
C ASP A 159 -0.70 -8.29 -12.81
N ASN A 160 0.52 -7.93 -12.43
CA ASN A 160 1.02 -8.14 -11.07
C ASN A 160 0.28 -7.28 -10.03
N TYR A 161 -0.06 -6.05 -10.38
CA TYR A 161 -0.84 -5.13 -9.55
C TYR A 161 -2.18 -5.76 -9.12
N ILE A 162 -2.87 -6.41 -10.05
CA ILE A 162 -4.13 -7.10 -9.77
C ILE A 162 -3.93 -8.44 -9.07
N LYS A 163 -2.99 -9.26 -9.55
CA LYS A 163 -2.72 -10.60 -9.00
C LYS A 163 -2.43 -10.57 -7.48
N GLN A 164 -1.72 -9.54 -7.00
CA GLN A 164 -1.43 -9.38 -5.57
C GLN A 164 -2.68 -9.33 -4.70
N VAL A 165 -3.79 -8.77 -5.20
CA VAL A 165 -5.07 -8.72 -4.48
C VAL A 165 -5.74 -10.08 -4.46
N GLU A 166 -5.75 -10.76 -5.60
CA GLU A 166 -6.50 -12.01 -5.76
C GLU A 166 -5.87 -13.16 -4.95
N SER A 167 -4.54 -13.28 -4.96
CA SER A 167 -3.89 -14.41 -4.30
C SER A 167 -3.60 -14.15 -2.83
N GLY A 168 -3.33 -12.90 -2.45
CA GLY A 168 -2.54 -12.60 -1.26
C GLY A 168 -1.10 -13.11 -1.39
N SER A 169 -0.23 -12.64 -0.51
CA SER A 169 1.20 -13.01 -0.48
C SER A 169 1.61 -13.63 0.86
N TYR A 170 0.73 -13.58 1.87
CA TYR A 170 1.01 -13.98 3.24
C TYR A 170 -0.02 -14.99 3.76
N GLU A 171 0.26 -15.56 4.94
CA GLU A 171 -0.69 -16.43 5.64
C GLU A 171 -2.01 -15.67 5.86
N LYS A 172 -3.13 -16.30 5.49
CA LYS A 172 -4.46 -15.72 5.64
C LYS A 172 -4.98 -15.98 7.05
N ALA A 173 -5.48 -14.94 7.71
CA ALA A 173 -6.22 -15.14 8.95
C ALA A 173 -7.48 -15.98 8.66
N GLN A 174 -7.70 -17.03 9.45
CA GLN A 174 -8.91 -17.86 9.40
C GLN A 174 -10.16 -17.05 9.75
N SER A 175 -10.00 -16.07 10.65
CA SER A 175 -11.03 -15.08 10.96
C SER A 175 -10.37 -13.78 11.41
N CYS A 176 -10.99 -12.65 11.09
CA CYS A 176 -10.72 -11.39 11.75
C CYS A 176 -12.02 -10.63 11.96
N THR A 177 -12.26 -10.17 13.18
CA THR A 177 -13.48 -9.46 13.56
C THR A 177 -13.15 -8.18 14.30
N VAL A 178 -13.88 -7.11 13.99
CA VAL A 178 -13.88 -5.87 14.77
C VAL A 178 -15.26 -5.70 15.39
N ASP A 179 -15.28 -5.51 16.70
CA ASP A 179 -16.48 -5.18 17.47
C ASP A 179 -16.21 -3.93 18.31
N TYR A 180 -17.23 -3.24 18.78
CA TYR A 180 -17.06 -2.05 19.61
C TYR A 180 -18.23 -1.81 20.57
N ALA A 181 -17.91 -1.25 21.72
CA ALA A 181 -18.88 -0.85 22.74
C ALA A 181 -18.49 0.51 23.31
N GLY A 182 -19.35 1.52 23.11
CA GLY A 182 -19.02 2.90 23.47
C GLY A 182 -17.80 3.38 22.69
N ASN A 183 -16.75 3.76 23.40
CA ASN A 183 -15.48 4.23 22.85
C ASN A 183 -14.38 3.15 22.84
N ILE A 184 -14.73 1.87 23.10
CA ILE A 184 -13.78 0.76 23.12
C ILE A 184 -14.00 -0.09 21.87
N ALA A 185 -12.93 -0.28 21.10
CA ALA A 185 -12.89 -1.20 19.98
C ALA A 185 -12.14 -2.48 20.35
N TYR A 186 -12.60 -3.60 19.83
CA TYR A 186 -12.01 -4.92 19.99
C TYR A 186 -11.73 -5.49 18.61
N LEU A 187 -10.48 -5.88 18.35
CA LEU A 187 -10.09 -6.61 17.15
C LEU A 187 -9.60 -7.99 17.57
N SER A 188 -10.04 -9.03 16.87
CA SER A 188 -9.51 -10.38 17.04
C SER A 188 -9.16 -10.97 15.69
N ALA A 189 -7.91 -11.38 15.50
CA ALA A 189 -7.41 -12.08 14.32
C ALA A 189 -6.92 -13.47 14.73
N LEU A 190 -7.48 -14.53 14.14
CA LEU A 190 -7.04 -15.91 14.32
C LEU A 190 -6.39 -16.46 13.06
N TYR A 191 -5.28 -17.16 13.25
CA TYR A 191 -4.56 -17.94 12.25
C TYR A 191 -4.52 -19.41 12.69
N ALA A 192 -3.97 -20.28 11.85
CA ALA A 192 -3.95 -21.72 12.14
C ALA A 192 -3.15 -22.08 13.41
N SER A 193 -2.08 -21.34 13.70
CA SER A 193 -1.19 -21.60 14.85
C SER A 193 -0.92 -20.37 15.73
N LYS A 194 -1.50 -19.21 15.40
CA LYS A 194 -1.25 -17.94 16.09
C LYS A 194 -2.50 -17.07 16.13
N ALA A 195 -2.53 -16.08 17.02
CA ALA A 195 -3.63 -15.14 17.12
C ALA A 195 -3.17 -13.78 17.65
N ALA A 196 -3.94 -12.73 17.34
CA ALA A 196 -3.80 -11.41 17.92
C ALA A 196 -5.16 -10.92 18.41
N THR A 197 -5.20 -10.37 19.62
CA THR A 197 -6.38 -9.68 20.16
C THR A 197 -5.98 -8.29 20.60
N VAL A 198 -6.71 -7.28 20.13
CA VAL A 198 -6.46 -5.88 20.41
C VAL A 198 -7.69 -5.30 21.07
N LYS A 199 -7.48 -4.55 22.15
CA LYS A 199 -8.47 -3.69 22.79
C LYS A 199 -7.94 -2.26 22.74
N ALA A 200 -8.66 -1.39 22.05
CA ALA A 200 -8.31 0.01 21.88
C ALA A 200 -9.39 0.89 22.52
N THR A 201 -9.00 1.71 23.50
CA THR A 201 -9.92 2.67 24.15
C THR A 201 -9.68 4.06 23.59
N TYR A 202 -10.63 4.58 22.83
CA TYR A 202 -10.58 5.89 22.19
C TYR A 202 -10.97 6.99 23.19
N LEU A 203 -10.08 7.92 23.48
CA LEU A 203 -10.29 9.00 24.44
C LEU A 203 -10.41 10.35 23.74
N GLU A 204 -11.00 11.32 24.45
CA GLU A 204 -11.07 12.71 23.97
C GLU A 204 -9.64 13.27 23.76
N GLY A 205 -9.49 14.10 22.73
CA GLY A 205 -8.20 14.70 22.38
C GLY A 205 -7.27 13.84 21.53
N GLY A 206 -7.79 12.81 20.84
CA GLY A 206 -7.03 12.00 19.90
C GLY A 206 -6.02 11.06 20.57
N MET A 207 -6.35 10.61 21.79
CA MET A 207 -5.57 9.65 22.55
C MET A 207 -6.21 8.27 22.49
N VAL A 208 -5.41 7.23 22.34
CA VAL A 208 -5.88 5.83 22.33
C VAL A 208 -5.05 5.01 23.32
N LEU A 209 -5.73 4.26 24.18
CA LEU A 209 -5.10 3.27 25.06
C LEU A 209 -5.18 1.90 24.40
N TRP A 210 -4.03 1.30 24.14
CA TRP A 210 -3.90 0.02 23.47
C TRP A 210 -3.52 -1.08 24.45
N GLU A 211 -4.17 -2.23 24.30
CA GLU A 211 -3.86 -3.49 24.95
C GLU A 211 -3.91 -4.58 23.88
N GLU A 212 -2.76 -5.15 23.56
CA GLU A 212 -2.57 -6.11 22.48
C GLU A 212 -2.00 -7.41 23.04
N THR A 213 -2.65 -8.54 22.77
CA THR A 213 -2.19 -9.87 23.20
C THR A 213 -1.94 -10.75 21.99
N TYR A 214 -0.76 -11.39 21.97
CA TYR A 214 -0.31 -12.22 20.86
C TYR A 214 -0.11 -13.67 21.31
N VAL A 215 -0.73 -14.63 20.63
CA VAL A 215 -0.62 -16.07 20.96
C VAL A 215 0.09 -16.78 19.83
N GLY A 216 0.98 -17.72 20.16
CA GLY A 216 1.72 -18.51 19.16
C GLY A 216 2.81 -17.72 18.42
N VAL A 217 3.20 -16.56 18.96
CA VAL A 217 4.31 -15.75 18.48
C VAL A 217 5.56 -16.03 19.31
N ASP A 218 6.72 -16.09 18.65
CA ASP A 218 8.01 -16.30 19.30
C ASP A 218 8.33 -15.16 20.30
N SER A 219 8.93 -15.51 21.44
CA SER A 219 9.22 -14.54 22.51
C SER A 219 10.20 -13.46 22.09
N ASP A 220 11.20 -13.80 21.27
CA ASP A 220 12.19 -12.82 20.80
C ASP A 220 11.55 -11.86 19.79
N LEU A 221 10.63 -12.36 18.97
CA LEU A 221 9.85 -11.52 18.06
C LEU A 221 8.90 -10.59 18.81
N PHE A 222 8.22 -11.08 19.85
CA PHE A 222 7.37 -10.26 20.72
C PHE A 222 8.17 -9.18 21.46
N LEU A 223 9.36 -9.51 21.98
CA LEU A 223 10.22 -8.52 22.62
C LEU A 223 10.69 -7.44 21.63
N GLN A 224 11.01 -7.82 20.39
CA GLN A 224 11.34 -6.83 19.35
C GLN A 224 10.16 -5.91 19.04
N ALA A 225 8.95 -6.47 18.95
CA ALA A 225 7.72 -5.69 18.78
C ALA A 225 7.51 -4.69 19.94
N CYS A 226 7.69 -5.15 21.18
CA CYS A 226 7.65 -4.31 22.37
C CYS A 226 8.65 -3.15 22.32
N GLU A 227 9.91 -3.43 22.00
CA GLU A 227 10.95 -2.39 21.92
C GLU A 227 10.70 -1.42 20.76
N SER A 228 10.07 -1.86 19.66
CA SER A 228 9.73 -0.98 18.54
C SER A 228 8.81 0.18 18.94
N HIS A 229 7.97 0.01 19.96
CA HIS A 229 7.07 1.06 20.46
C HIS A 229 7.77 2.09 21.36
N ARG A 230 8.93 1.74 21.93
CA ARG A 230 9.59 2.60 22.91
C ARG A 230 10.33 3.76 22.25
N GLY A 231 10.15 4.95 22.81
CA GLY A 231 10.84 6.15 22.34
C GLY A 231 10.28 6.74 21.04
N LYS A 232 9.14 6.23 20.56
CA LYS A 232 8.42 6.81 19.43
C LYS A 232 7.66 8.07 19.82
N GLU A 233 7.70 9.05 18.95
CA GLU A 233 6.87 10.24 19.08
C GLU A 233 5.39 9.86 19.12
N GLY A 234 4.63 10.50 20.01
CA GLY A 234 3.20 10.20 20.20
C GLY A 234 2.90 8.93 21.01
N ILE A 235 3.88 8.06 21.30
CA ILE A 235 3.69 6.83 22.07
C ILE A 235 4.30 6.96 23.48
N SER A 236 3.56 6.51 24.49
CA SER A 236 3.99 6.52 25.90
C SER A 236 3.43 5.34 26.69
N ASN A 237 3.86 5.18 27.94
CA ASN A 237 3.39 4.14 28.87
C ASN A 237 3.52 2.70 28.33
N VAL A 238 4.55 2.42 27.54
CA VAL A 238 4.80 1.10 26.97
C VAL A 238 5.14 0.10 28.08
N SER A 239 4.34 -0.95 28.21
CA SER A 239 4.57 -2.07 29.13
C SER A 239 4.34 -3.39 28.40
N CYS A 240 5.18 -4.38 28.70
CA CYS A 240 5.15 -5.68 28.05
C CYS A 240 5.23 -6.76 29.13
N GLU A 241 4.15 -7.51 29.29
CA GLU A 241 4.04 -8.56 30.30
C GLU A 241 3.56 -9.85 29.65
N GLY A 242 4.37 -10.90 29.76
CA GLY A 242 4.11 -12.17 29.08
C GLY A 242 4.05 -11.95 27.57
N ASN A 243 2.85 -12.11 27.01
CA ASN A 243 2.54 -11.94 25.60
C ASN A 243 1.60 -10.75 25.32
N THR A 244 1.49 -9.83 26.28
CA THR A 244 0.63 -8.65 26.21
C THR A 244 1.47 -7.39 26.18
N LEU A 245 1.21 -6.54 25.19
CA LEU A 245 1.77 -5.21 25.01
C LEU A 245 0.68 -4.17 25.32
N THR A 246 0.99 -3.20 26.17
CA THR A 246 0.10 -2.08 26.46
C THR A 246 0.83 -0.77 26.22
N TYR A 247 0.17 0.22 25.61
CA TYR A 247 0.74 1.55 25.39
C TYR A 247 -0.36 2.61 25.23
N THR A 248 0.05 3.88 25.30
CA THR A 248 -0.79 5.04 25.00
C THR A 248 -0.28 5.70 23.74
N GLU A 249 -1.15 5.92 22.77
CA GLU A 249 -0.87 6.65 21.54
C GLU A 249 -1.62 7.98 21.53
N THR A 250 -1.00 9.03 21.01
CA THR A 250 -1.55 10.39 20.93
C THR A 250 -1.36 10.93 19.52
N GLY A 251 -2.18 11.91 19.12
CA GLY A 251 -2.14 12.46 17.76
C GLY A 251 -3.05 11.72 16.77
N ILE A 252 -3.95 10.86 17.25
CA ILE A 252 -4.98 10.23 16.42
C ILE A 252 -6.09 11.26 16.15
N ASP A 253 -5.93 12.04 15.08
CA ASP A 253 -6.88 13.09 14.68
C ASP A 253 -7.92 12.57 13.67
N VAL A 254 -8.64 11.51 14.05
CA VAL A 254 -9.75 10.96 13.26
C VAL A 254 -11.01 10.81 14.11
N THR A 255 -12.17 10.69 13.47
CA THR A 255 -13.40 10.36 14.22
C THR A 255 -13.36 8.90 14.69
N PHE A 256 -14.11 8.56 15.75
CA PHE A 256 -14.22 7.16 16.19
C PHE A 256 -14.73 6.25 15.06
N GLU A 257 -15.66 6.72 14.23
CA GLU A 257 -16.15 5.98 13.06
C GLU A 257 -15.04 5.69 12.03
N LYS A 258 -14.17 6.67 11.76
CA LYS A 258 -12.99 6.47 10.89
C LYS A 258 -11.98 5.53 11.54
N PHE A 259 -11.77 5.61 12.85
CA PHE A 259 -10.94 4.67 13.60
C PHE A 259 -11.43 3.22 13.48
N ILE A 260 -12.74 2.98 13.65
CA ILE A 260 -13.35 1.66 13.46
C ILE A 260 -13.24 1.19 12.00
N SER A 261 -13.43 2.09 11.03
CA SER A 261 -13.27 1.76 9.61
C SER A 261 -11.85 1.31 9.29
N ALA A 262 -10.86 1.97 9.88
CA ALA A 262 -9.47 1.63 9.73
C ALA A 262 -9.13 0.27 10.38
N LEU A 263 -9.68 -0.06 11.56
CA LEU A 263 -9.55 -1.41 12.14
C LEU A 263 -10.20 -2.49 11.28
N ASN A 264 -11.38 -2.22 10.71
CA ASN A 264 -12.05 -3.13 9.78
C ASN A 264 -11.19 -3.39 8.54
N PHE A 265 -10.55 -2.33 8.03
CA PHE A 265 -9.60 -2.42 6.94
C PHE A 265 -8.39 -3.29 7.29
N SER A 266 -7.80 -3.11 8.48
CA SER A 266 -6.73 -3.99 8.98
C SER A 266 -7.18 -5.45 9.05
N CYS A 267 -8.40 -5.71 9.52
CA CYS A 267 -8.96 -7.06 9.53
C CYS A 267 -9.15 -7.65 8.13
N PHE A 268 -9.62 -6.84 7.18
CA PHE A 268 -9.76 -7.24 5.79
C PHE A 268 -8.41 -7.67 5.21
N VAL A 269 -7.37 -6.84 5.33
CA VAL A 269 -6.07 -7.14 4.72
C VAL A 269 -5.40 -8.38 5.30
N VAL A 270 -5.56 -8.69 6.59
CA VAL A 270 -5.02 -9.93 7.17
C VAL A 270 -5.82 -11.17 6.79
N ARG A 271 -7.15 -11.07 6.67
CA ARG A 271 -8.01 -12.19 6.19
C ARG A 271 -7.68 -12.59 4.77
N HIS A 272 -7.29 -11.63 3.94
CA HIS A 272 -6.91 -11.91 2.56
C HIS A 272 -5.41 -12.18 2.37
N GLY A 273 -4.61 -12.16 3.45
CA GLY A 273 -3.18 -12.43 3.38
C GLY A 273 -2.43 -11.38 2.56
N LEU A 274 -2.92 -10.14 2.58
CA LEU A 274 -2.30 -9.01 1.88
C LEU A 274 -1.14 -8.43 2.69
N ILE A 275 -1.16 -8.63 4.02
CA ILE A 275 -0.08 -8.30 4.93
C ILE A 275 0.20 -9.47 5.89
N PRO A 276 1.43 -9.60 6.41
CA PRO A 276 1.75 -10.52 7.50
C PRO A 276 1.15 -10.04 8.84
N LEU A 277 0.96 -10.96 9.80
CA LEU A 277 0.49 -10.62 11.15
C LEU A 277 1.44 -9.64 11.84
N GLU A 278 2.74 -9.80 11.59
CA GLU A 278 3.82 -9.01 12.17
C GLU A 278 3.65 -7.51 11.87
N ASN A 279 2.94 -7.15 10.79
CA ASN A 279 2.62 -5.75 10.52
C ASN A 279 1.66 -5.12 11.53
N MET A 280 0.88 -5.92 12.28
CA MET A 280 0.07 -5.44 13.39
C MET A 280 0.89 -5.25 14.67
N MET A 281 2.04 -5.94 14.79
CA MET A 281 2.85 -5.99 16.00
C MET A 281 3.90 -4.89 16.11
N PHE A 282 4.37 -4.37 14.98
CA PHE A 282 5.53 -3.48 14.93
C PHE A 282 5.13 -2.07 14.59
N GLU A 283 5.53 -1.15 15.45
CA GLU A 283 5.56 0.26 15.12
C GLU A 283 6.89 0.55 14.40
N GLU A 284 6.85 1.05 13.16
CA GLU A 284 8.05 1.52 12.39
C GLU A 284 8.15 3.05 12.29
#